data_AF-A0A4R9GBG0-F1
#
_entry.id   AF-A0A4R9GBG0-F1
#
_cell.length_a   1.000
_cell.length_b   1.000
_cell.length_c   1.000
_cell.angle_alpha   90.00
_cell.angle_beta   90.00
_cell.angle_gamma   90.00
#
_symmetry.space_group_name_H-M   'P 1'
#
loop_
_entity.id
_entity.type
_entity.pdbx_description
1 polymer ?
#
loop_
_entity_poly.entity_id
_entity_poly.type
_entity_poly.pdbx_seq_one_letter_code
_entity_poly.pdbx_strand_id
1 'polypeptide(L)'
;MSRFYTEKPLRSVHIDIDLLSKLEAFILETIPELIPGRFKSKKSKQYSIELTDKYGSEQLDSFKKYKDKLLPDSISSLLIELKDAQKTFELSILFDMEEGGSVTLDFESDNVRERAISIIEGIDLILRNYSTINRIYHPWNQIGSVAGIFALLLGIVSLSDVINGKYLEASGPGFFTFALGFYYYIGKFLKTIVSFETRRYKALNKYYLWLVSSCSGFILSGIILTFFKNRFFGEFLK
;
A
#
# COMPACT_ATOMS: atom_id res chain seq x y z
N MET A 1 -37.58 -3.90 -7.80
CA MET A 1 -36.29 -3.62 -7.15
C MET A 1 -35.22 -4.46 -7.82
N SER A 2 -34.04 -3.91 -8.04
CA SER A 2 -32.90 -4.64 -8.62
C SER A 2 -31.83 -4.85 -7.55
N ARG A 3 -31.07 -5.94 -7.65
CA ARG A 3 -29.90 -6.20 -6.82
C ARG A 3 -28.64 -5.85 -7.59
N PHE A 4 -27.65 -5.28 -6.92
CA PHE A 4 -26.36 -4.95 -7.51
C PHE A 4 -25.24 -5.46 -6.61
N TYR A 5 -24.30 -6.17 -7.22
CA TYR A 5 -23.06 -6.61 -6.60
C TYR A 5 -21.90 -5.96 -7.35
N THR A 6 -20.93 -5.45 -6.60
CA THR A 6 -19.66 -5.00 -7.17
C THR A 6 -18.53 -5.22 -6.18
N GLU A 7 -17.38 -5.58 -6.73
CA GLU A 7 -16.13 -5.71 -6.03
C GLU A 7 -15.10 -4.86 -6.77
N LYS A 8 -14.46 -3.94 -6.05
CA LYS A 8 -13.46 -3.03 -6.60
C LYS A 8 -12.16 -3.16 -5.80
N PRO A 9 -11.03 -3.50 -6.44
CA PRO A 9 -9.75 -3.44 -5.77
C PRO A 9 -9.39 -1.98 -5.46
N LEU A 10 -8.84 -1.77 -4.27
CA LEU A 10 -8.38 -0.47 -3.81
C LEU A 10 -6.96 -0.17 -4.29
N ARG A 11 -6.61 1.11 -4.24
CA ARG A 11 -5.25 1.59 -4.50
C ARG A 11 -4.36 1.25 -3.31
N SER A 12 -3.05 1.27 -3.53
CA SER A 12 -2.10 1.23 -2.42
C SER A 12 -2.32 2.42 -1.49
N VAL A 13 -2.41 2.16 -0.20
CA VAL A 13 -2.87 3.14 0.80
C VAL A 13 -2.12 2.97 2.12
N HIS A 14 -1.97 4.06 2.85
CA HIS A 14 -1.49 4.06 4.22
C HIS A 14 -2.68 4.21 5.18
N ILE A 15 -2.85 3.25 6.07
CA ILE A 15 -3.94 3.20 7.04
C ILE A 15 -3.46 3.74 8.38
N ASP A 16 -3.94 4.92 8.73
CA ASP A 16 -3.81 5.50 10.06
C ASP A 16 -5.19 5.64 10.72
N ILE A 17 -5.19 6.03 11.99
CA ILE A 17 -6.42 6.18 12.77
C ILE A 17 -7.30 7.32 12.24
N ASP A 18 -6.72 8.36 11.66
CA ASP A 18 -7.48 9.49 11.09
C ASP A 18 -8.27 9.05 9.85
N LEU A 19 -7.66 8.28 8.96
CA LEU A 19 -8.34 7.64 7.83
C LEU A 19 -9.47 6.73 8.30
N LEU A 20 -9.19 5.85 9.27
CA LEU A 20 -10.19 4.93 9.80
C LEU A 20 -11.37 5.68 10.44
N SER A 21 -11.09 6.78 11.13
CA SER A 21 -12.12 7.65 11.71
C SER A 21 -12.97 8.35 10.64
N LYS A 22 -12.35 8.81 9.54
CA LYS A 22 -13.06 9.41 8.40
C LYS A 22 -13.91 8.39 7.64
N LEU A 23 -13.40 7.18 7.45
CA LEU A 23 -14.17 6.09 6.86
C LEU A 23 -15.34 5.70 7.75
N GLU A 24 -15.12 5.55 9.05
CA GLU A 24 -16.19 5.26 10.01
C GLU A 24 -17.26 6.36 9.98
N ALA A 25 -16.88 7.63 10.01
CA ALA A 25 -17.83 8.74 9.91
C ALA A 25 -18.63 8.70 8.61
N PHE A 26 -17.97 8.50 7.46
CA PHE A 26 -18.66 8.37 6.17
C PHE A 26 -19.64 7.19 6.15
N ILE A 27 -19.23 6.03 6.66
CA ILE A 27 -20.04 4.81 6.69
C ILE A 27 -21.24 4.97 7.63
N LEU A 28 -21.06 5.60 8.79
CA LEU A 28 -22.12 5.73 9.80
C LEU A 28 -23.02 6.95 9.58
N GLU A 29 -22.54 8.01 8.95
CA GLU A 29 -23.27 9.27 8.79
C GLU A 29 -23.80 9.41 7.37
N THR A 30 -22.95 9.27 6.34
CA THR A 30 -23.32 9.54 4.94
C THR A 30 -24.05 8.38 4.27
N ILE A 31 -23.59 7.13 4.42
CA ILE A 31 -24.22 5.97 3.74
C ILE A 31 -25.71 5.79 4.12
N PRO A 32 -26.11 5.93 5.39
CA PRO A 32 -27.51 5.85 5.77
C PRO A 32 -28.40 6.92 5.13
N GLU A 33 -27.85 8.09 4.81
CA GLU A 33 -28.57 9.16 4.10
C GLU A 33 -28.76 8.83 2.61
N LEU A 34 -27.78 8.16 2.00
CA LEU A 34 -27.85 7.70 0.61
C LEU A 34 -28.87 6.56 0.43
N ILE A 35 -29.17 5.81 1.49
CA ILE A 35 -30.10 4.68 1.47
C ILE A 35 -31.15 4.83 2.60
N PRO A 36 -32.05 5.82 2.47
CA PRO A 36 -32.98 6.15 3.54
C PRO A 36 -33.92 4.99 3.85
N GLY A 37 -34.14 4.77 5.14
CA GLY A 37 -35.12 3.80 5.64
C GLY A 37 -34.58 2.39 5.91
N ARG A 38 -33.32 2.08 5.56
CA ARG A 38 -32.68 0.78 5.91
C ARG A 38 -32.05 0.75 7.29
N PHE A 39 -31.50 1.88 7.74
CA PHE A 39 -30.77 1.98 9.00
C PHE A 39 -31.62 2.71 10.06
N LYS A 40 -32.79 2.17 10.42
CA LYS A 40 -33.82 2.89 11.20
C LYS A 40 -33.67 2.92 12.73
N SER A 41 -32.81 2.12 13.38
CA SER A 41 -32.82 2.12 14.85
C SER A 41 -31.54 1.81 15.62
N LYS A 42 -30.51 1.16 15.05
CA LYS A 42 -29.22 0.93 15.75
C LYS A 42 -28.05 0.85 14.78
N LYS A 43 -27.53 2.01 14.36
CA LYS A 43 -26.32 2.11 13.51
C LYS A 43 -25.14 1.29 14.06
N SER A 44 -25.02 1.17 15.39
CA SER A 44 -23.91 0.47 16.05
C SER A 44 -23.97 -1.06 16.03
N LYS A 45 -25.13 -1.69 15.75
CA LYS A 45 -25.22 -3.17 15.73
C LYS A 45 -24.98 -3.77 14.34
N GLN A 46 -24.89 -2.91 13.36
CA GLN A 46 -24.81 -3.23 11.94
C GLN A 46 -23.44 -2.91 11.37
N TYR A 47 -22.62 -2.20 12.15
CA TYR A 47 -21.26 -1.83 11.84
C TYR A 47 -20.32 -2.65 12.70
N SER A 48 -19.30 -3.24 12.09
CA SER A 48 -18.26 -3.98 12.80
C SER A 48 -16.91 -3.73 12.15
N ILE A 49 -15.90 -3.69 12.98
CA ILE A 49 -14.50 -3.66 12.57
C ILE A 49 -13.87 -4.93 13.09
N GLU A 50 -13.18 -5.66 12.23
CA GLU A 50 -12.34 -6.78 12.61
C GLU A 50 -10.88 -6.44 12.34
N LEU A 51 -10.05 -6.50 13.37
CA LEU A 51 -8.61 -6.36 13.29
C LEU A 51 -7.98 -7.74 13.42
N THR A 52 -7.24 -8.16 12.41
CA THR A 52 -6.52 -9.43 12.43
C THR A 52 -5.05 -9.16 12.67
N ASP A 53 -4.48 -9.84 13.66
CA ASP A 53 -3.05 -9.85 13.92
C ASP A 53 -2.52 -11.29 14.00
N LYS A 54 -1.23 -11.43 14.28
CA LYS A 54 -0.59 -12.76 14.41
C LYS A 54 -1.11 -13.62 15.57
N TYR A 55 -1.84 -13.04 16.53
CA TYR A 55 -2.38 -13.71 17.72
C TYR A 55 -3.86 -14.05 17.58
N GLY A 56 -4.58 -13.39 16.67
CA GLY A 56 -5.97 -13.68 16.33
C GLY A 56 -6.70 -12.47 15.76
N SER A 57 -8.03 -12.56 15.72
CA SER A 57 -8.91 -11.46 15.32
C SER A 57 -9.58 -10.82 16.53
N GLU A 58 -9.60 -9.49 16.60
CA GLU A 58 -10.35 -8.70 17.57
C GLU A 58 -11.46 -7.92 16.87
N GLN A 59 -12.69 -8.02 17.39
CA GLN A 59 -13.82 -7.24 16.90
C GLN A 59 -14.01 -5.96 17.72
N LEU A 60 -14.16 -4.84 17.02
CA LEU A 60 -14.40 -3.52 17.58
C LEU A 60 -15.71 -2.96 17.05
N ASP A 61 -16.50 -2.33 17.92
CA ASP A 61 -17.74 -1.64 17.50
C ASP A 61 -17.46 -0.27 16.87
N SER A 62 -16.28 0.32 17.12
CA SER A 62 -15.92 1.67 16.69
C SER A 62 -14.43 1.95 16.86
N PHE A 63 -13.83 2.71 15.94
CA PHE A 63 -12.45 3.18 16.11
C PHE A 63 -12.33 4.26 17.19
N LYS A 64 -13.42 4.93 17.56
CA LYS A 64 -13.42 5.85 18.72
C LYS A 64 -13.10 5.15 20.04
N LYS A 65 -13.34 3.84 20.14
CA LYS A 65 -12.99 3.05 21.34
C LYS A 65 -11.51 2.63 21.36
N TYR A 66 -10.81 2.77 20.24
CA TYR A 66 -9.40 2.44 20.13
C TYR A 66 -8.57 3.49 20.88
N LYS A 67 -7.89 3.06 21.96
CA LYS A 67 -7.21 4.00 22.88
C LYS A 67 -5.84 4.43 22.37
N ASP A 68 -5.19 3.60 21.58
CA ASP A 68 -3.83 3.84 21.13
C ASP A 68 -3.79 4.74 19.91
N LYS A 69 -2.72 5.52 19.76
CA LYS A 69 -2.49 6.38 18.58
C LYS A 69 -1.97 5.62 17.36
N LEU A 70 -1.56 4.36 17.53
CA LEU A 70 -0.92 3.53 16.53
C LEU A 70 -1.55 2.15 16.57
N LEU A 71 -1.64 1.52 15.40
CA LEU A 71 -2.12 0.15 15.28
C LEU A 71 -1.06 -0.84 15.82
N PRO A 72 -1.47 -2.08 16.16
CA PRO A 72 -0.53 -3.09 16.66
C PRO A 72 0.54 -3.41 15.62
N ASP A 73 1.79 -3.60 16.05
CA ASP A 73 2.91 -3.89 15.13
C ASP A 73 2.75 -5.22 14.37
N SER A 74 1.85 -6.09 14.81
CA SER A 74 1.54 -7.38 14.22
C SER A 74 0.26 -7.43 13.40
N ILE A 75 -0.41 -6.30 13.18
CA ILE A 75 -1.61 -6.25 12.35
C ILE A 75 -1.28 -6.73 10.93
N SER A 76 -2.12 -7.60 10.38
CA SER A 76 -2.00 -8.12 9.01
C SER A 76 -3.16 -7.65 8.13
N SER A 77 -4.37 -7.61 8.70
CA SER A 77 -5.56 -7.16 7.99
C SER A 77 -6.56 -6.43 8.87
N LEU A 78 -7.41 -5.64 8.21
CA LEU A 78 -8.47 -4.86 8.82
C LEU A 78 -9.69 -4.95 7.90
N LEU A 79 -10.82 -5.38 8.46
CA LEU A 79 -12.09 -5.49 7.76
C LEU A 79 -13.10 -4.55 8.41
N ILE A 80 -13.70 -3.66 7.61
CA ILE A 80 -14.80 -2.80 8.04
C ILE A 80 -16.06 -3.28 7.35
N GLU A 81 -17.07 -3.66 8.11
CA GLU A 81 -18.35 -4.13 7.57
C GLU A 81 -19.51 -3.24 8.01
N LEU A 82 -20.44 -3.01 7.10
CA LEU A 82 -21.76 -2.45 7.38
C LEU A 82 -22.82 -3.35 6.73
N LYS A 83 -23.65 -4.00 7.55
CA LYS A 83 -24.71 -4.92 7.11
C LYS A 83 -26.05 -4.50 7.68
N ASP A 84 -27.08 -4.46 6.84
CA ASP A 84 -28.43 -4.26 7.36
C ASP A 84 -28.96 -5.55 8.04
N ALA A 85 -30.00 -5.41 8.86
CA ALA A 85 -30.54 -6.54 9.64
C ALA A 85 -31.19 -7.61 8.75
N GLN A 86 -31.58 -7.24 7.52
CA GLN A 86 -32.26 -8.10 6.56
C GLN A 86 -31.27 -8.76 5.58
N LYS A 87 -29.96 -8.45 5.68
CA LYS A 87 -28.90 -8.85 4.74
C LYS A 87 -29.21 -8.49 3.28
N THR A 88 -29.94 -7.40 3.09
CA THR A 88 -30.25 -6.82 1.79
C THR A 88 -29.27 -5.72 1.39
N PHE A 89 -28.41 -5.28 2.31
CA PHE A 89 -27.29 -4.37 2.12
C PHE A 89 -26.08 -4.90 2.89
N GLU A 90 -24.96 -5.00 2.20
CA GLU A 90 -23.66 -5.38 2.75
C GLU A 90 -22.58 -4.54 2.06
N LEU A 91 -21.84 -3.79 2.86
CA LEU A 91 -20.60 -3.12 2.47
C LEU A 91 -19.48 -3.73 3.30
N SER A 92 -18.45 -4.21 2.63
CA SER A 92 -17.23 -4.70 3.27
C SER A 92 -16.03 -4.00 2.64
N ILE A 93 -15.17 -3.42 3.49
CA ILE A 93 -13.91 -2.79 3.09
C ILE A 93 -12.80 -3.60 3.74
N LEU A 94 -12.06 -4.35 2.93
CA LEU A 94 -10.93 -5.15 3.36
C LEU A 94 -9.64 -4.39 3.08
N PHE A 95 -8.75 -4.41 4.05
CA PHE A 95 -7.38 -3.91 3.96
C PHE A 95 -6.45 -5.04 4.39
N ASP A 96 -5.71 -5.62 3.46
CA ASP A 96 -4.75 -6.67 3.70
C ASP A 96 -3.34 -6.23 3.26
N MET A 97 -2.33 -6.49 4.10
CA MET A 97 -0.95 -6.10 3.80
C MET A 97 -0.40 -6.78 2.54
N GLU A 98 -0.76 -8.05 2.29
CA GLU A 98 -0.22 -8.88 1.21
C GLU A 98 -1.09 -8.83 -0.05
N GLU A 99 -2.40 -9.02 0.10
CA GLU A 99 -3.35 -9.08 -1.02
C GLU A 99 -3.77 -7.68 -1.50
N GLY A 100 -3.60 -6.67 -0.66
CA GLY A 100 -4.03 -5.30 -0.92
C GLY A 100 -5.39 -5.00 -0.31
N GLY A 101 -6.06 -3.95 -0.82
CA GLY A 101 -7.39 -3.59 -0.32
C GLY A 101 -8.48 -3.90 -1.34
N SER A 102 -9.70 -4.14 -0.87
CA SER A 102 -10.89 -4.29 -1.71
C SER A 102 -12.11 -3.68 -1.04
N VAL A 103 -13.07 -3.24 -1.87
CA VAL A 103 -14.40 -2.82 -1.44
C VAL A 103 -15.41 -3.71 -2.13
N THR A 104 -16.23 -4.38 -1.33
CA THR A 104 -17.35 -5.19 -1.78
C THR A 104 -18.63 -4.50 -1.35
N LEU A 105 -19.55 -4.33 -2.31
CA LEU A 105 -20.85 -3.72 -2.07
C LEU A 105 -21.93 -4.58 -2.73
N ASP A 106 -22.82 -5.11 -1.92
CA ASP A 106 -23.99 -5.87 -2.34
C ASP A 106 -25.24 -5.22 -1.75
N PHE A 107 -26.13 -4.70 -2.60
CA PHE A 107 -27.42 -4.24 -2.10
C PHE A 107 -28.53 -4.23 -3.12
N GLU A 108 -29.75 -4.24 -2.59
CA GLU A 108 -31.00 -4.05 -3.31
C GLU A 108 -31.56 -2.65 -3.04
N SER A 109 -32.07 -1.94 -4.04
CA SER A 109 -32.71 -0.61 -3.85
C SER A 109 -33.42 -0.20 -5.15
N ASP A 110 -34.12 0.93 -5.12
CA ASP A 110 -34.36 1.71 -6.33
C ASP A 110 -33.11 2.56 -6.64
N ASN A 111 -32.80 2.77 -7.94
CA ASN A 111 -31.60 3.46 -8.42
C ASN A 111 -30.25 2.93 -7.84
N VAL A 112 -30.13 1.60 -7.73
CA VAL A 112 -28.98 0.94 -7.09
C VAL A 112 -27.64 1.33 -7.68
N ARG A 113 -27.53 1.40 -9.01
CA ARG A 113 -26.26 1.72 -9.68
C ARG A 113 -25.74 3.10 -9.30
N GLU A 114 -26.62 4.11 -9.29
CA GLU A 114 -26.25 5.48 -8.93
C GLU A 114 -25.77 5.56 -7.48
N ARG A 115 -26.52 4.94 -6.56
CA ARG A 115 -26.13 4.88 -5.14
C ARG A 115 -24.82 4.12 -4.93
N ALA A 116 -24.61 3.03 -5.66
CA ALA A 116 -23.40 2.23 -5.58
C ALA A 116 -22.17 3.04 -6.01
N ILE A 117 -22.29 3.75 -7.13
CA ILE A 117 -21.25 4.64 -7.64
C ILE A 117 -20.93 5.73 -6.62
N SER A 118 -21.95 6.40 -6.08
CA SER A 118 -21.75 7.45 -5.06
C SER A 118 -21.04 6.94 -3.80
N ILE A 119 -21.36 5.74 -3.33
CA ILE A 119 -20.68 5.12 -2.18
C ILE A 119 -19.21 4.82 -2.51
N ILE A 120 -18.95 4.20 -3.66
CA ILE A 120 -17.60 3.81 -4.08
C ILE A 120 -16.73 5.04 -4.34
N GLU A 121 -17.27 6.08 -4.98
CA GLU A 121 -16.57 7.33 -5.22
C GLU A 121 -16.29 8.07 -3.91
N GLY A 122 -17.24 8.07 -2.96
CA GLY A 122 -17.02 8.62 -1.63
C GLY A 122 -15.86 7.93 -0.89
N ILE A 123 -15.82 6.59 -0.94
CA ILE A 123 -14.70 5.81 -0.37
C ILE A 123 -13.38 6.13 -1.09
N ASP A 124 -13.35 6.15 -2.43
CA ASP A 124 -12.14 6.44 -3.21
C ASP A 124 -11.61 7.86 -2.94
N LEU A 125 -12.51 8.83 -2.75
CA LEU A 125 -12.15 10.21 -2.41
C LEU A 125 -11.48 10.31 -1.05
N ILE A 126 -11.99 9.60 -0.04
CA ILE A 126 -11.38 9.53 1.29
C ILE A 126 -9.99 8.88 1.20
N LEU A 127 -9.90 7.72 0.52
CA LEU A 127 -8.65 6.96 0.39
C LEU A 127 -7.58 7.68 -0.44
N ARG A 128 -7.97 8.53 -1.39
CA ARG A 128 -7.04 9.26 -2.27
C ARG A 128 -6.00 10.08 -1.50
N ASN A 129 -6.40 10.70 -0.40
CA ASN A 129 -5.51 11.52 0.43
C ASN A 129 -4.45 10.70 1.18
N TYR A 130 -4.65 9.38 1.26
CA TYR A 130 -3.76 8.43 1.95
C TYR A 130 -3.08 7.46 0.97
N SER A 131 -3.23 7.71 -0.33
CA SER A 131 -2.64 6.86 -1.35
C SER A 131 -1.12 6.86 -1.26
N THR A 132 -0.52 5.68 -1.43
CA THR A 132 0.93 5.50 -1.43
C THR A 132 1.40 5.02 -2.79
N ILE A 133 2.69 5.16 -3.03
CA ILE A 133 3.35 4.67 -4.24
C ILE A 133 3.85 3.22 -4.03
N ASN A 134 3.44 2.56 -2.94
CA ASN A 134 3.96 1.26 -2.56
C ASN A 134 3.69 0.17 -3.62
N ARG A 135 2.68 0.35 -4.47
CA ARG A 135 2.38 -0.57 -5.59
C ARG A 135 3.57 -0.79 -6.55
N ILE A 136 4.52 0.13 -6.65
CA ILE A 136 5.71 -0.06 -7.50
C ILE A 136 6.59 -1.21 -6.96
N TYR A 137 6.57 -1.50 -5.65
CA TYR A 137 7.29 -2.63 -5.04
C TYR A 137 6.56 -3.98 -5.22
N HIS A 138 5.33 -3.95 -5.76
CA HIS A 138 4.51 -5.12 -6.05
C HIS A 138 4.11 -5.11 -7.53
N PRO A 139 5.09 -5.18 -8.45
CA PRO A 139 4.80 -5.19 -9.87
C PRO A 139 4.01 -6.44 -10.23
N TRP A 140 3.20 -6.33 -11.28
CA TRP A 140 2.49 -7.50 -11.81
C TRP A 140 3.46 -8.62 -12.13
N ASN A 141 3.01 -9.86 -11.94
CA ASN A 141 3.82 -11.08 -12.06
C ASN A 141 4.68 -11.11 -13.34
N GLN A 142 4.17 -10.59 -14.46
CA GLN A 142 4.90 -10.52 -15.73
C GLN A 142 6.10 -9.57 -15.68
N ILE A 143 5.93 -8.36 -15.14
CA ILE A 143 7.01 -7.37 -15.00
C ILE A 143 8.04 -7.86 -13.97
N GLY A 144 7.56 -8.46 -12.88
CA GLY A 144 8.40 -9.11 -11.87
C GLY A 144 9.31 -10.18 -12.45
N SER A 145 8.74 -11.09 -13.26
CA SER A 145 9.48 -12.16 -13.91
C SER A 145 10.53 -11.64 -14.90
N VAL A 146 10.19 -10.64 -15.73
CA VAL A 146 11.14 -10.04 -16.68
C VAL A 146 12.30 -9.38 -15.95
N ALA A 147 12.02 -8.60 -14.91
CA ALA A 147 13.06 -7.97 -14.11
C ALA A 147 13.93 -9.00 -13.37
N GLY A 148 13.33 -10.08 -12.88
CA GLY A 148 14.04 -11.20 -12.26
C GLY A 148 14.99 -11.92 -13.22
N ILE A 149 14.52 -12.24 -14.43
CA ILE A 149 15.36 -12.83 -15.48
C ILE A 149 16.51 -11.89 -15.85
N PHE A 150 16.22 -10.60 -16.00
CA PHE A 150 17.25 -9.61 -16.32
C PHE A 150 18.31 -9.49 -15.22
N ALA A 151 17.89 -9.45 -13.95
CA ALA A 151 18.81 -9.45 -12.81
C ALA A 151 19.66 -10.74 -12.76
N LEU A 152 19.06 -11.90 -13.06
CA LEU A 152 19.78 -13.16 -13.12
C LEU A 152 20.85 -13.17 -14.22
N LEU A 153 20.52 -12.68 -15.42
CA LEU A 153 21.48 -12.55 -16.52
C LEU A 153 22.65 -11.62 -16.15
N LEU A 154 22.37 -10.44 -15.59
CA LEU A 154 23.40 -9.52 -15.12
C LEU A 154 24.25 -10.14 -13.99
N GLY A 155 23.64 -10.93 -13.12
CA GLY A 155 24.33 -11.66 -12.06
C GLY A 155 25.31 -12.69 -12.63
N ILE A 156 24.90 -13.45 -13.65
CA ILE A 156 25.76 -14.41 -14.36
C ILE A 156 26.94 -13.70 -15.03
N VAL A 157 26.69 -12.57 -15.70
CA VAL A 157 27.75 -11.76 -16.33
C VAL A 157 28.75 -11.27 -15.27
N SER A 158 28.26 -10.70 -14.17
CA SER A 158 29.10 -10.25 -13.06
C SER A 158 29.96 -11.39 -12.49
N LEU A 159 29.35 -12.55 -12.24
CA LEU A 159 30.05 -13.71 -11.70
C LEU A 159 31.12 -14.23 -12.66
N SER A 160 30.81 -14.28 -13.96
CA SER A 160 31.77 -14.65 -15.01
C SER A 160 32.97 -13.71 -15.03
N ASP A 161 32.75 -12.40 -14.96
CA ASP A 161 33.82 -11.42 -14.93
C ASP A 161 34.67 -11.53 -13.65
N VAL A 162 34.07 -11.81 -12.49
CA VAL A 162 34.80 -12.11 -11.25
C VAL A 162 35.69 -13.35 -11.41
N ILE A 163 35.17 -14.44 -11.96
CA ILE A 163 35.94 -15.69 -12.18
C ILE A 163 37.12 -15.44 -13.12
N ASN A 164 36.96 -14.55 -14.10
CA ASN A 164 38.01 -14.17 -15.05
C ASN A 164 38.97 -13.07 -14.54
N GLY A 165 38.86 -12.66 -13.26
CA GLY A 165 39.71 -11.63 -12.66
C GLY A 165 39.41 -10.20 -13.11
N LYS A 166 38.30 -9.96 -13.80
CA LYS A 166 37.84 -8.67 -14.32
C LYS A 166 36.95 -7.94 -13.30
N TYR A 167 37.53 -7.57 -12.17
CA TYR A 167 36.76 -7.04 -11.03
C TYR A 167 36.11 -5.68 -11.32
N LEU A 168 36.74 -4.82 -12.13
CA LEU A 168 36.18 -3.52 -12.50
C LEU A 168 34.94 -3.68 -13.39
N GLU A 169 35.00 -4.57 -14.37
CA GLU A 169 33.91 -4.88 -15.28
C GLU A 169 32.75 -5.59 -14.56
N ALA A 170 33.06 -6.48 -13.62
CA ALA A 170 32.06 -7.17 -12.81
C ALA A 170 31.24 -6.22 -11.92
N SER A 171 31.80 -5.08 -11.53
CA SER A 171 31.22 -4.18 -10.53
C SER A 171 29.89 -3.57 -10.97
N GLY A 172 29.77 -3.20 -12.25
CA GLY A 172 28.55 -2.59 -12.81
C GLY A 172 27.37 -3.57 -12.79
N PRO A 173 27.46 -4.70 -13.51
CA PRO A 173 26.40 -5.71 -13.52
C PRO A 173 26.09 -6.24 -12.12
N GLY A 174 27.12 -6.44 -11.26
CA GLY A 174 26.94 -6.90 -9.89
C GLY A 174 26.15 -5.92 -9.03
N PHE A 175 26.44 -4.62 -9.14
CA PHE A 175 25.69 -3.58 -8.44
C PHE A 175 24.23 -3.52 -8.92
N PHE A 176 23.98 -3.63 -10.22
CA PHE A 176 22.61 -3.66 -10.76
C PHE A 176 21.81 -4.86 -10.26
N THR A 177 22.40 -6.05 -10.28
CA THR A 177 21.77 -7.27 -9.76
C THR A 177 21.47 -7.14 -8.27
N PHE A 178 22.43 -6.63 -7.49
CA PHE A 178 22.23 -6.37 -6.07
C PHE A 178 21.12 -5.35 -5.83
N ALA A 179 21.11 -4.23 -6.57
CA ALA A 179 20.10 -3.19 -6.44
C ALA A 179 18.69 -3.71 -6.77
N LEU A 180 18.54 -4.49 -7.86
CA LEU A 180 17.26 -5.11 -8.22
C LEU A 180 16.82 -6.14 -7.17
N GLY A 181 17.73 -7.01 -6.71
CA GLY A 181 17.44 -7.98 -5.66
C GLY A 181 17.02 -7.32 -4.36
N PHE A 182 17.75 -6.27 -3.94
CA PHE A 182 17.42 -5.46 -2.77
C PHE A 182 16.05 -4.79 -2.94
N TYR A 183 15.79 -4.17 -4.10
CA TYR A 183 14.52 -3.52 -4.41
C TYR A 183 13.34 -4.49 -4.30
N TYR A 184 13.43 -5.68 -4.90
CA TYR A 184 12.35 -6.67 -4.86
C TYR A 184 12.19 -7.31 -3.49
N TYR A 185 13.28 -7.76 -2.88
CA TYR A 185 13.19 -8.54 -1.65
C TYR A 185 12.88 -7.67 -0.43
N ILE A 186 13.64 -6.57 -0.27
CA ILE A 186 13.48 -5.68 0.89
C ILE A 186 12.36 -4.68 0.65
N GLY A 187 12.19 -4.19 -0.57
CA GLY A 187 11.08 -3.28 -0.91
C GLY A 187 9.73 -3.94 -0.68
N LYS A 188 9.51 -5.18 -1.14
CA LYS A 188 8.25 -5.90 -0.92
C LYS A 188 7.91 -6.07 0.57
N PHE A 189 8.92 -6.36 1.39
CA PHE A 189 8.75 -6.55 2.83
C PHE A 189 8.51 -5.24 3.60
N LEU A 190 9.15 -4.14 3.19
CA LEU A 190 9.03 -2.85 3.87
C LEU A 190 7.85 -2.00 3.38
N LYS A 191 7.44 -2.18 2.12
CA LYS A 191 6.46 -1.33 1.43
C LYS A 191 5.32 -2.18 0.90
N THR A 192 4.51 -2.72 1.82
CA THR A 192 3.27 -3.45 1.53
C THR A 192 2.26 -2.60 0.77
N ILE A 193 1.37 -3.24 0.00
CA ILE A 193 0.35 -2.56 -0.82
C ILE A 193 -0.55 -1.70 0.08
N VAL A 194 -1.04 -2.30 1.15
CA VAL A 194 -1.65 -1.61 2.28
C VAL A 194 -0.63 -1.55 3.40
N SER A 195 -0.32 -0.35 3.88
CA SER A 195 0.60 -0.18 5.01
C SER A 195 -0.16 0.38 6.20
N PHE A 196 0.02 -0.21 7.38
CA PHE A 196 -0.62 0.25 8.61
C PHE A 196 0.34 1.14 9.42
N GLU A 197 -0.20 2.18 10.05
CA GLU A 197 0.54 3.11 10.90
C GLU A 197 0.87 2.46 12.25
N THR A 198 2.00 1.76 12.29
CA THR A 198 2.52 1.05 13.47
C THR A 198 3.84 1.64 13.95
N ARG A 199 4.29 1.31 15.18
CA ARG A 199 5.59 1.78 15.68
C ARG A 199 6.72 1.22 14.84
N ARG A 200 6.63 -0.06 14.49
CA ARG A 200 7.57 -0.74 13.62
C ARG A 200 7.62 -0.10 12.24
N TYR A 201 6.47 0.21 11.64
CA TYR A 201 6.41 0.88 10.34
C TYR A 201 7.08 2.25 10.37
N LYS A 202 6.80 3.09 11.39
CA LYS A 202 7.45 4.41 11.53
C LYS A 202 8.96 4.31 11.60
N ALA A 203 9.47 3.38 12.43
CA ALA A 203 10.91 3.17 12.57
C ALA A 203 11.54 2.73 11.24
N LEU A 204 10.98 1.70 10.60
CA LEU A 204 11.48 1.17 9.33
C LEU A 204 11.40 2.20 8.20
N ASN A 205 10.30 2.95 8.10
CA ASN A 205 10.14 3.98 7.09
C ASN A 205 11.16 5.11 7.27
N LYS A 206 11.48 5.49 8.51
CA LYS A 206 12.53 6.48 8.80
C LYS A 206 13.91 6.00 8.35
N TYR A 207 14.29 4.76 8.68
CA TYR A 207 15.57 4.20 8.26
C TYR A 207 15.65 4.02 6.74
N TYR A 208 14.55 3.57 6.13
CA TYR A 208 14.44 3.43 4.68
C TYR A 208 14.60 4.79 3.97
N LEU A 209 13.91 5.83 4.43
CA LEU A 209 14.03 7.17 3.87
C LEU A 209 15.47 7.70 4.01
N TRP A 210 16.08 7.52 5.18
CA TRP A 210 17.48 7.90 5.41
C TRP A 210 18.45 7.19 4.46
N LEU A 211 18.27 5.89 4.25
CA LEU A 211 19.06 5.10 3.32
C LEU A 211 18.89 5.59 1.87
N VAL A 212 17.65 5.76 1.42
CA VAL A 212 17.35 6.27 0.07
C VAL A 212 17.94 7.66 -0.13
N SER A 213 17.76 8.58 0.83
CA SER A 213 18.34 9.93 0.76
C SER A 213 19.87 9.91 0.70
N SER A 214 20.51 9.00 1.45
CA SER A 214 21.98 8.85 1.44
C SER A 214 22.48 8.33 0.10
N CYS A 215 21.83 7.30 -0.46
CA CYS A 215 22.16 6.77 -1.78
C CYS A 215 21.94 7.82 -2.89
N SER A 216 20.81 8.52 -2.88
CA SER A 216 20.54 9.60 -3.83
C SER A 216 21.57 10.73 -3.71
N GLY A 217 21.93 11.13 -2.49
CA GLY A 217 22.96 12.15 -2.25
C GLY A 217 24.33 11.73 -2.76
N PHE A 218 24.72 10.47 -2.56
CA PHE A 218 25.97 9.90 -3.09
C PHE A 218 25.99 9.91 -4.63
N ILE A 219 24.91 9.46 -5.27
CA ILE A 219 24.79 9.43 -6.74
C ILE A 219 24.86 10.85 -7.31
N LEU A 220 24.08 11.78 -6.75
CA LEU A 220 24.09 13.18 -7.19
C LEU A 220 25.47 13.81 -7.03
N SER A 221 26.11 13.60 -5.88
CA SER A 221 27.47 14.12 -5.63
C SER A 221 28.47 13.51 -6.60
N GLY A 222 28.42 12.21 -6.88
CA GLY A 222 29.30 11.55 -7.83
C GLY A 222 29.13 12.08 -9.26
N ILE A 223 27.88 12.23 -9.73
CA ILE A 223 27.57 12.78 -11.05
C ILE A 223 28.06 14.23 -11.15
N ILE A 224 27.73 15.06 -10.15
CA ILE A 224 28.11 16.46 -10.10
C ILE A 224 29.64 16.60 -10.07
N LEU A 225 30.34 15.89 -9.18
CA LEU A 225 31.80 15.93 -9.08
C LEU A 225 32.48 15.46 -10.36
N THR A 226 31.96 14.41 -11.00
CA THR A 226 32.49 13.92 -12.28
C THR A 226 32.28 14.95 -13.39
N PHE A 227 31.11 15.59 -13.43
CA PHE A 227 30.82 16.67 -14.37
C PHE A 227 31.76 17.87 -14.16
N PHE A 228 31.95 18.33 -12.91
CA PHE A 228 32.87 19.41 -12.58
C PHE A 228 34.33 19.05 -12.90
N LYS A 229 34.78 17.84 -12.56
CA LYS A 229 36.11 17.34 -12.91
C LYS A 229 36.33 17.40 -14.42
N ASN A 230 35.40 16.83 -15.21
CA ASN A 230 35.55 16.77 -16.65
C ASN A 230 35.45 18.14 -17.33
N ARG A 231 34.63 19.05 -16.80
CA ARG A 231 34.40 20.39 -17.39
C ARG A 231 35.47 21.42 -16.99
N PHE A 232 35.90 21.45 -15.73
CA PHE A 232 36.84 22.46 -15.22
C PHE A 232 38.29 21.98 -15.15
N PHE A 233 38.53 20.73 -14.76
CA PHE A 233 39.90 20.19 -14.67
C PHE A 233 40.37 19.50 -15.96
N GLY A 234 39.43 19.06 -16.82
CA GLY A 234 39.76 18.52 -18.14
C GLY A 234 40.33 19.54 -19.12
N GLU A 235 40.01 20.83 -18.95
CA GLU A 235 40.58 21.93 -19.77
C GLU A 235 41.96 22.39 -19.27
N PHE A 236 42.32 22.13 -18.01
CA PHE A 236 43.62 22.54 -17.43
C PHE A 236 44.77 21.56 -17.71
N LEU A 237 44.47 20.37 -18.24
CA LEU A 237 45.43 19.29 -18.56
C LEU A 237 45.59 19.05 -20.07
N LYS A 238 45.07 19.97 -20.90
CA LYS A 238 45.41 20.10 -22.32
C LYS A 238 46.33 21.30 -22.51
#